data_AF-A0A920EYQ4-F1
#
_entry.id   AF-A0A920EYQ4-F1
#
_cell.length_a   1.000
_cell.length_b   1.000
_cell.length_c   1.000
_cell.angle_alpha   90.00
_cell.angle_beta   90.00
_cell.angle_gamma   90.00
#
_symmetry.space_group_name_H-M   'P 1'
#
loop_
_entity.id
_entity.type
_entity.pdbx_description
1 polymer ?
#
loop_
_entity_poly.entity_id
_entity_poly.type
_entity_poly.pdbx_seq_one_letter_code
_entity_poly.pdbx_strand_id
1 'polypeptide(L)' 'MQIWLGWKASIVKLSQEELEIAKSVAEGIKEDIFFAGLDMIDKKITEINITSPTGMRQIADYKSSYLGSFFYDQLMKL' A
#
# COMPACT_ATOMS: atom_id res chain seq x y z
N MET A 1 3.23 -0.51 4.38
CA MET A 1 4.21 -1.58 4.61
C MET A 1 4.10 -2.00 6.07
N GLN A 2 3.65 -3.23 6.32
CA GLN A 2 3.44 -3.77 7.66
C GLN A 2 4.10 -5.16 7.73
N ILE A 3 4.82 -5.42 8.82
CA ILE A 3 5.36 -6.74 9.17
C ILE A 3 5.05 -6.97 10.65
N TRP A 4 4.63 -8.19 10.99
CA TRP A 4 4.35 -8.61 12.37
C TRP A 4 5.16 -9.84 12.75
N LEU A 5 5.92 -9.70 13.84
CA LEU A 5 6.16 -10.65 14.95
C LEU A 5 7.32 -10.06 15.79
N GLY A 6 6.99 -9.22 16.77
CA GLY A 6 7.96 -8.69 17.76
C GLY A 6 8.74 -7.43 17.38
N TRP A 7 8.63 -6.94 16.14
CA TRP A 7 9.29 -5.69 15.70
C TRP A 7 8.31 -4.52 15.70
N LYS A 8 8.76 -3.36 16.19
CA LYS A 8 7.97 -2.10 16.19
C LYS A 8 7.66 -1.69 14.75
N ALA A 9 6.39 -1.77 14.37
CA ALA A 9 5.93 -1.22 13.10
C ALA A 9 6.18 0.29 13.08
N SER A 10 6.95 0.75 12.09
CA SER A 10 7.30 2.16 11.91
C SER A 10 6.91 2.57 10.52
N ILE A 11 6.22 3.72 10.40
CA ILE A 11 5.93 4.29 9.10
C ILE A 11 7.17 4.98 8.59
N VAL A 12 7.71 4.46 7.50
CA VAL A 12 8.84 5.03 6.79
C VAL A 12 8.40 5.52 5.41
N LYS A 13 9.11 6.50 4.87
CA LYS A 13 8.94 6.91 3.48
C LYS A 13 9.59 5.84 2.59
N LEU A 14 8.91 5.44 1.52
CA LEU A 14 9.48 4.54 0.52
C LEU A 14 10.72 5.20 -0.11
N SER A 15 11.75 4.39 -0.34
CA SER A 15 12.88 4.75 -1.18
C SER A 15 12.44 4.93 -2.63
N GLN A 16 13.28 5.59 -3.43
CA GLN A 16 13.01 5.81 -4.86
C GLN A 16 12.84 4.48 -5.61
N GLU A 17 13.66 3.48 -5.28
CA GLU A 17 13.62 2.16 -5.90
C GLU A 17 12.33 1.39 -5.56
N GLU A 18 11.90 1.41 -4.29
CA GLU A 18 10.62 0.82 -3.88
C GLU A 18 9.43 1.50 -4.56
N LEU A 19 9.52 2.83 -4.78
CA LEU A 19 8.49 3.58 -5.49
C LEU A 19 8.40 3.16 -6.96
N GLU A 20 9.54 2.94 -7.62
CA GLU A 20 9.60 2.49 -9.01
C GLU A 20 9.04 1.08 -9.16
N ILE A 21 9.37 0.17 -8.25
CA ILE A 21 8.80 -1.18 -8.20
C ILE A 21 7.29 -1.10 -8.04
N ALA A 22 6.79 -0.32 -7.07
CA ALA A 22 5.36 -0.18 -6.83
C ALA A 22 4.60 0.36 -8.05
N LYS A 23 5.19 1.34 -8.78
CA LYS A 23 4.61 1.88 -10.01
C LYS A 23 4.53 0.84 -11.13
N SER A 24 5.61 0.09 -11.34
CA SER A 24 5.66 -0.97 -12.36
C SER A 24 4.59 -2.03 -12.13
N VAL A 25 4.41 -2.46 -10.88
CA VAL A 25 3.35 -3.40 -10.51
C VAL A 25 1.97 -2.80 -10.75
N ALA A 26 1.74 -1.57 -10.29
CA ALA A 26 0.46 -0.90 -10.46
C ALA A 26 0.08 -0.77 -11.94
N GLU A 27 1.02 -0.43 -12.81
CA GLU A 27 0.79 -0.38 -14.26
C GLU A 27 0.34 -1.72 -14.84
N GLY A 28 0.84 -2.84 -14.30
CA GLY A 28 0.47 -4.19 -14.76
C GLY A 28 -0.88 -4.69 -14.26
N ILE A 29 -1.44 -4.11 -13.19
CA ILE A 29 -2.70 -4.60 -12.57
C ILE A 29 -3.84 -3.57 -12.55
N LYS A 30 -3.59 -2.31 -12.92
CA LYS A 30 -4.56 -1.21 -12.81
C LYS A 30 -5.85 -1.39 -13.62
N GLU A 31 -5.86 -2.23 -14.65
CA GLU A 31 -7.04 -2.41 -15.50
C GLU A 31 -8.12 -3.26 -14.81
N ASP A 32 -7.71 -4.18 -13.94
CA ASP A 32 -8.63 -5.12 -13.27
C ASP A 32 -8.73 -4.86 -11.76
N ILE A 33 -7.76 -4.16 -11.17
CA ILE A 33 -7.61 -4.02 -9.72
C ILE A 33 -7.60 -2.54 -9.32
N PHE A 34 -8.68 -2.11 -8.67
CA PHE A 34 -8.82 -0.76 -8.12
C PHE A 34 -7.87 -0.48 -6.95
N PHE A 35 -7.62 -1.49 -6.11
CA PHE A 35 -6.81 -1.34 -4.92
C PHE A 35 -6.06 -2.63 -4.55
N ALA A 36 -4.77 -2.50 -4.24
CA ALA A 36 -3.91 -3.59 -3.81
C ALA A 36 -2.89 -3.10 -2.77
N GLY A 37 -2.52 -4.00 -1.87
CA GLY A 37 -1.41 -3.85 -0.94
C GLY A 37 -0.19 -4.58 -1.45
N LEU A 38 0.99 -3.96 -1.33
CA LEU A 38 2.26 -4.58 -1.69
C LEU A 38 3.08 -4.83 -0.43
N ASP A 39 3.50 -6.08 -0.26
CA ASP A 39 4.44 -6.47 0.79
C ASP A 39 5.81 -6.71 0.16
N MET A 40 6.81 -6.02 0.71
CA MET A 40 8.17 -6.02 0.21
C MET A 40 9.16 -6.27 1.35
N ILE A 41 10.17 -7.08 1.06
CA ILE A 41 11.35 -7.31 1.91
C ILE A 41 12.58 -7.10 1.04
N ASP A 42 13.50 -6.24 1.47
CA ASP A 42 14.74 -5.91 0.74
C ASP A 42 14.49 -5.57 -0.74
N LYS A 43 13.49 -4.71 -0.99
CA LYS A 43 13.10 -4.24 -2.35
C LYS A 43 12.64 -5.36 -3.28
N LYS A 44 12.23 -6.50 -2.74
CA LYS A 44 11.60 -7.58 -3.49
C LYS A 44 10.18 -7.75 -3.01
N ILE A 45 9.26 -7.88 -3.97
CA ILE A 45 7.85 -8.16 -3.68
C ILE A 45 7.76 -9.60 -3.21
N THR A 46 7.18 -9.79 -2.04
CA THR A 46 6.87 -11.11 -1.50
C THR A 46 5.42 -11.47 -1.72
N GLU A 47 4.52 -10.48 -1.69
CA GLU A 47 3.09 -10.69 -1.79
C GLU A 47 2.37 -9.47 -2.39
N ILE A 48 1.31 -9.73 -3.16
CA ILE A 48 0.38 -8.72 -3.69
C ILE A 48 -1.02 -9.06 -3.15
N ASN A 49 -1.51 -8.22 -2.25
CA ASN A 49 -2.75 -8.42 -1.52
C ASN A 49 -3.90 -7.63 -2.14
N ILE A 50 -4.82 -8.32 -2.84
CA ILE A 50 -5.90 -7.69 -3.62
C ILE A 50 -7.26 -7.80 -2.91
N THR A 51 -7.48 -8.86 -2.13
CA THR A 51 -8.79 -9.17 -1.52
C THR A 51 -9.03 -8.46 -0.19
N SER A 52 -7.99 -8.32 0.64
CA SER A 52 -8.03 -7.57 1.89
C SER A 52 -6.69 -6.89 2.16
N PRO A 53 -6.34 -5.85 1.37
CA PRO A 53 -5.16 -5.04 1.62
C PRO A 53 -5.26 -4.34 2.99
N THR A 54 -4.57 -4.93 3.97
CA THR A 54 -4.42 -4.37 5.32
C THR A 54 -3.34 -3.28 5.32
N GLY A 55 -3.29 -2.45 6.37
CA GLY A 55 -2.29 -1.36 6.47
C GLY A 55 -2.86 0.05 6.28
N MET A 56 -4.01 0.22 5.64
CA MET A 56 -4.63 1.55 5.48
C MET A 56 -4.95 2.21 6.82
N ARG A 57 -5.50 1.44 7.78
CA ARG A 57 -5.86 1.95 9.10
C ARG A 57 -4.63 2.43 9.88
N GLN A 58 -3.56 1.66 9.87
CA GLN A 58 -2.34 2.01 10.59
C GLN A 58 -1.66 3.24 9.98
N ILE A 59 -1.72 3.42 8.66
CA ILE A 59 -1.21 4.64 8.02
C ILE A 59 -2.11 5.84 8.34
N ALA A 60 -3.43 5.66 8.34
CA ALA A 60 -4.40 6.72 8.67
C ALA A 60 -4.24 7.22 10.12
N ASP A 61 -4.14 6.30 11.08
CA ASP A 61 -4.01 6.62 12.51
C ASP A 61 -2.70 7.41 12.79
N TYR A 62 -1.63 7.13 12.05
CA TYR A 62 -0.33 7.76 12.29
C TYR A 62 -0.15 9.10 11.55
N LYS A 63 -0.79 9.28 10.39
CA LYS A 63 -0.67 10.51 9.59
C LYS A 63 -1.82 11.50 9.81
N SER A 64 -2.81 11.20 10.65
CA SER A 64 -4.09 11.93 10.70
C SER A 64 -4.63 12.18 9.29
N SER A 65 -4.45 11.20 8.41
CA SER A 65 -4.66 11.41 6.98
C SER A 65 -6.05 10.98 6.59
N TYR A 66 -6.64 11.79 5.72
CA TYR A 66 -7.87 11.58 4.97
C TYR A 66 -7.78 10.40 3.97
N LEU A 67 -6.98 9.37 4.26
CA LEU A 67 -6.78 8.20 3.38
C LEU A 67 -8.09 7.50 3.05
N GLY A 68 -8.98 7.37 4.04
CA GLY A 68 -10.31 6.79 3.83
C GLY A 68 -11.19 7.61 2.90
N SER A 69 -11.23 8.93 3.05
CA SER A 69 -12.01 9.78 2.15
C SER A 69 -11.36 9.89 0.77
N PHE A 70 -10.02 9.94 0.68
CA PHE A 70 -9.32 9.88 -0.60
C PHE A 70 -9.65 8.59 -1.36
N PHE A 71 -9.60 7.44 -0.68
CA PHE A 71 -10.01 6.16 -1.26
C PHE A 71 -11.46 6.20 -1.74
N TYR A 72 -12.38 6.71 -0.91
CA TYR A 72 -13.79 6.85 -1.27
C TYR A 72 -14.01 7.79 -2.47
N ASP A 73 -13.29 8.92 -2.52
CA ASP A 73 -13.36 9.88 -3.62
C ASP A 73 -12.85 9.27 -4.95
N GLN A 74 -11.85 8.39 -4.89
CA GLN A 74 -11.40 7.65 -6.08
C GLN A 74 -12.42 6.57 -6.47
N LEU A 75 -13.04 5.90 -5.48
CA LEU A 75 -14.04 4.88 -5.73
C LEU A 75 -15.28 5.46 -6.42
N MET A 76 -15.70 6.66 -6.02
CA MET A 76 -16.84 7.38 -6.62
C MET A 76 -16.56 7.93 -8.03
N LYS A 77 -15.31 7.84 -8.51
CA LYS A 77 -14.91 8.27 -9.87
C LYS A 77 -14.79 7.12 -10.86
N LEU A 78 -14.89 5.88 -10.39
CA LEU A 78 -15.06 4.70 -11.24
C LEU A 78 -16.46 4.70 -11.86
#